data_AF-A0A8C4U342-F1
#
_entry.id   AF-A0A8C4U342-F1
#
_cell.length_a   1.000
_cell.length_b   1.000
_cell.length_c   1.000
_cell.angle_alpha   90.00
_cell.angle_beta   90.00
_cell.angle_gamma   90.00
#
_symmetry.space_group_name_H-M   'P 1'
#
loop_
_entity.id
_entity.type
_entity.pdbx_description
1 polymer ?
#
loop_
_entity_poly.entity_id
_entity_poly.type
_entity_poly.pdbx_seq_one_letter_code
_entity_poly.pdbx_strand_id
1 'polypeptide(L)'
;MNLIQVFVSVLMFGVAGLLLFMYLQAWIEEQHTVSGETLQQQVFNQDFTLPPLGMPRRAAWRRSTPPGLSKHKMAIPGGTHWRVKANPFGVVAASLVSQLSGQQKISEPPLSQFRGVYLPPPPHPLNKTLVKGGKWKDVDSTQEKRRSFLHDFCKKYNSRKKLQSHLVHLVSRIYVEDRHKVLYCEVPKAGCSNWKRVLMVLNGLAASAHNISHDDVHYGKHLRKLDSYDLKEIYTRLNTYTKTIFVRDPMERLVSAFRDKFEHPNSYYHPVFGKAIIKKYRHNANEEALKTGSGVKFKEFIQYLLDSHRPVGMDIHWEQVSKLCYPCLINYDFIGKFETLEEDANYFLQLVGAPDKLKFPKFKDRHSSDERTSAEVVRQYLKELSEEERQLTYDFYYLDYLMFNYTSPAV
;
A
#
# COMPACT_ATOMS: atom_id res chain seq x y z
N MET A 1 17.31 -54.40 -35.15
CA MET A 1 17.20 -53.66 -33.88
C MET A 1 16.35 -54.49 -32.93
N ASN A 2 16.88 -54.92 -31.79
CA ASN A 2 16.15 -55.83 -30.89
C ASN A 2 15.05 -55.05 -30.15
N LEU A 3 13.79 -55.22 -30.56
CA LEU A 3 12.64 -54.47 -30.03
C LEU A 3 12.48 -54.63 -28.51
N ILE A 4 12.88 -55.78 -27.96
CA ILE A 4 12.80 -56.05 -26.52
C ILE A 4 13.76 -55.13 -25.76
N GLN A 5 14.96 -54.91 -26.30
CA GLN A 5 15.96 -54.05 -25.70
C GLN A 5 15.54 -52.57 -25.74
N VAL A 6 14.93 -52.14 -26.86
CA VAL A 6 14.38 -50.79 -26.99
C VAL A 6 13.21 -50.57 -26.04
N PHE A 7 12.31 -51.56 -25.90
CA PHE A 7 11.18 -51.48 -24.98
C PHE A 7 11.63 -51.44 -23.52
N VAL A 8 12.60 -52.27 -23.13
CA VAL A 8 13.18 -52.25 -21.78
C VAL A 8 13.91 -50.94 -21.51
N SER A 9 14.63 -50.37 -22.48
CA SER A 9 15.24 -49.05 -22.32
C SER A 9 14.20 -47.94 -22.17
N VAL A 10 13.15 -47.91 -23.00
CA VAL A 10 12.07 -46.90 -22.88
C VAL A 10 11.31 -47.04 -21.56
N LEU A 11 11.07 -48.26 -21.09
CA LEU A 11 10.42 -48.52 -19.81
C LEU A 11 11.30 -48.07 -18.63
N MET A 12 12.58 -48.43 -18.64
CA MET A 12 13.50 -48.11 -17.54
C MET A 12 13.83 -46.61 -17.49
N PHE A 13 14.11 -45.97 -18.62
CA PHE A 13 14.38 -44.53 -18.67
C PHE A 13 13.10 -43.69 -18.50
N GLY A 14 11.96 -44.17 -19.00
CA GLY A 14 10.66 -43.51 -18.82
C GLY A 14 10.19 -43.53 -17.37
N VAL A 15 10.26 -44.69 -16.71
CA VAL A 15 9.86 -44.82 -15.30
C VAL A 15 10.84 -44.11 -14.37
N ALA A 16 12.15 -44.22 -14.59
CA ALA A 16 13.13 -43.48 -13.80
C ALA A 16 12.99 -41.95 -13.98
N GLY A 17 12.70 -41.49 -15.20
CA GLY A 17 12.41 -40.07 -15.47
C GLY A 17 11.15 -39.58 -14.78
N LEU A 18 10.08 -40.37 -14.77
CA LEU A 18 8.83 -40.06 -14.06
C LEU A 18 9.03 -40.01 -12.54
N LEU A 19 9.78 -40.96 -11.98
CA LEU A 19 10.09 -40.97 -10.55
C LEU A 19 10.98 -39.80 -10.14
N LEU A 20 11.97 -39.43 -10.96
CA LEU A 20 12.80 -38.25 -10.71
C LEU A 20 11.98 -36.96 -10.79
N PHE A 21 11.06 -36.85 -11.76
CA PHE A 21 10.16 -35.72 -11.88
C PHE A 21 9.22 -35.60 -10.68
N MET A 22 8.60 -36.71 -10.25
CA MET A 22 7.76 -36.72 -9.05
C MET A 22 8.55 -36.38 -7.78
N TYR A 23 9.78 -36.88 -7.64
CA TYR A 23 10.66 -36.54 -6.53
C TYR A 23 11.04 -35.06 -6.52
N LEU A 24 11.41 -34.50 -7.67
CA LEU A 24 11.73 -33.07 -7.79
C LEU A 24 10.51 -32.20 -7.51
N GLN A 25 9.32 -32.60 -7.95
CA GLN A 25 8.10 -31.83 -7.70
C GLN A 25 7.69 -31.87 -6.23
N ALA A 26 7.79 -33.04 -5.57
CA ALA A 26 7.59 -33.16 -4.13
C ALA A 26 8.62 -32.34 -3.33
N TRP A 27 9.89 -32.35 -3.74
CA TRP A 27 10.95 -31.55 -3.12
C TRP A 27 10.73 -30.04 -3.31
N ILE A 28 10.24 -29.60 -4.49
CA ILE A 28 9.87 -28.21 -4.74
C ILE A 28 8.68 -27.80 -3.87
N GLU A 29 7.66 -28.65 -3.74
CA GLU A 29 6.51 -28.39 -2.86
C GLU A 29 6.92 -28.30 -1.38
N GLU A 30 7.84 -29.14 -0.93
CA GLU A 30 8.38 -29.14 0.44
C GLU A 30 9.25 -27.90 0.73
N GLN A 31 10.00 -27.40 -0.27
CA GLN A 31 10.72 -26.12 -0.15
C GLN A 31 9.76 -24.92 -0.12
N HIS A 32 8.63 -24.96 -0.85
CA HIS A 32 7.64 -23.89 -0.84
C HIS A 32 6.79 -23.85 0.44
N THR A 33 6.48 -25.00 1.06
CA THR A 33 5.79 -25.05 2.35
C THR A 33 6.69 -24.61 3.50
N VAL A 34 7.95 -25.09 3.55
CA VAL A 34 8.93 -24.67 4.56
C VAL A 34 9.33 -23.19 4.39
N SER A 35 9.51 -22.72 3.15
CA SER A 35 9.76 -21.29 2.88
C SER A 35 8.54 -20.43 3.21
N GLY A 36 7.32 -20.92 2.95
CA GLY A 36 6.07 -20.27 3.31
C GLY A 36 5.87 -20.12 4.82
N GLU A 37 6.06 -21.20 5.58
CA GLU A 37 5.95 -21.20 7.05
C GLU A 37 7.07 -20.36 7.70
N THR A 38 8.30 -20.44 7.18
CA THR A 38 9.43 -19.64 7.70
C THR A 38 9.27 -18.15 7.38
N LEU A 39 8.74 -17.78 6.20
CA LEU A 39 8.38 -16.38 5.89
C LEU A 39 7.24 -15.90 6.79
N GLN A 40 6.21 -16.72 7.01
CA GLN A 40 5.08 -16.35 7.86
C GLN A 40 5.53 -16.15 9.32
N GLN A 41 6.44 -16.98 9.81
CA GLN A 41 6.95 -16.91 11.18
C GLN A 41 8.00 -15.79 11.37
N GLN A 42 8.79 -15.46 10.35
CA GLN A 42 9.67 -14.28 10.36
C GLN A 42 8.90 -12.96 10.24
N VAL A 43 7.79 -12.93 9.48
CA VAL A 43 6.87 -11.77 9.47
C VAL A 43 6.16 -11.64 10.82
N PHE A 44 5.79 -12.75 11.46
CA PHE A 44 5.10 -12.74 12.75
C PHE A 44 5.99 -12.28 13.92
N ASN A 45 7.29 -12.62 13.91
CA ASN A 45 8.22 -12.22 14.98
C ASN A 45 8.74 -10.78 14.86
N GLN A 46 8.50 -10.07 13.74
CA GLN A 46 8.92 -8.67 13.59
C GLN A 46 7.87 -7.64 14.04
N ASP A 47 6.62 -8.06 14.26
CA ASP A 47 5.51 -7.13 14.49
C ASP A 47 4.76 -7.39 15.81
N PHE A 48 5.43 -7.55 16.96
CA PHE A 48 4.78 -7.33 18.26
C PHE A 48 5.76 -6.94 19.37
N THR A 49 5.96 -5.62 19.55
CA THR A 49 6.01 -4.95 20.87
C THR A 49 5.74 -3.46 20.67
N LEU A 50 4.47 -3.05 20.79
CA LEU A 50 4.13 -1.64 21.06
C LEU A 50 4.00 -1.48 22.58
N PRO A 51 4.83 -0.67 23.26
CA PRO A 51 4.48 -0.18 24.58
C PRO A 51 3.37 0.87 24.45
N PRO A 52 2.45 0.99 25.43
CA PRO A 52 1.38 1.97 25.38
C PRO A 52 1.98 3.39 25.46
N LEU A 53 1.86 4.14 24.36
CA LEU A 53 2.17 5.57 24.36
C LEU A 53 1.02 6.33 25.03
N GLY A 54 1.34 6.97 26.15
CA GLY A 54 0.38 7.67 27.00
C GLY A 54 -0.50 8.66 26.22
N MET A 55 -1.81 8.55 26.44
CA MET A 55 -2.79 9.55 26.00
C MET A 55 -2.44 10.94 26.58
N PRO A 56 -2.59 12.03 25.80
CA PRO A 56 -2.77 13.35 26.39
C PRO A 56 -4.07 13.35 27.19
N ARG A 57 -4.01 13.76 28.46
CA ARG A 57 -5.18 13.85 29.36
C ARG A 57 -6.33 14.62 28.70
N ARG A 58 -7.51 14.00 28.69
CA ARG A 58 -8.81 14.63 28.40
C ARG A 58 -8.99 15.88 29.27
N ALA A 59 -9.39 16.99 28.65
CA ALA A 59 -10.02 18.10 29.34
C ALA A 59 -11.41 17.64 29.81
N ALA A 60 -11.51 17.19 31.07
CA ALA A 60 -12.76 16.84 31.72
C ALA A 60 -13.32 18.06 32.47
N TRP A 61 -14.64 18.18 32.41
CA TRP A 61 -15.45 19.26 32.95
C TRP A 61 -15.33 19.39 34.48
N ARG A 62 -15.47 20.63 34.97
CA ARG A 62 -15.41 21.00 36.39
C ARG A 62 -16.51 20.33 37.22
N ARG A 63 -16.14 19.75 38.37
CA ARG A 63 -16.87 19.78 39.66
C ARG A 63 -15.86 19.61 40.82
N SER A 64 -16.28 20.02 42.00
CA SER A 64 -15.51 20.67 43.08
C SER A 64 -15.07 19.76 44.25
N THR A 65 -13.80 19.90 44.68
CA THR A 65 -13.22 19.91 46.06
C THR A 65 -13.24 18.62 46.97
N PRO A 66 -12.47 18.52 48.10
CA PRO A 66 -11.08 17.99 48.24
C PRO A 66 -10.92 17.06 49.51
N PRO A 67 -9.79 16.98 50.28
CA PRO A 67 -8.36 16.63 50.04
C PRO A 67 -7.83 15.44 50.91
N GLY A 68 -6.60 14.92 50.68
CA GLY A 68 -5.90 14.09 51.68
C GLY A 68 -4.58 13.39 51.30
N LEU A 69 -3.45 14.03 51.65
CA LEU A 69 -2.12 13.53 52.13
C LEU A 69 -1.27 12.41 51.45
N SER A 70 0.00 12.82 51.21
CA SER A 70 1.30 12.18 51.58
C SER A 70 1.87 10.96 50.82
N LYS A 71 2.86 11.20 49.92
CA LYS A 71 4.31 10.86 49.97
C LYS A 71 4.70 9.43 50.41
N HIS A 72 5.51 8.73 49.59
CA HIS A 72 6.91 8.35 49.90
C HIS A 72 7.64 7.67 48.70
N LYS A 73 8.97 7.91 48.62
CA LYS A 73 9.98 7.32 47.72
C LYS A 73 10.62 6.08 48.36
N MET A 74 11.14 5.14 47.55
CA MET A 74 12.40 4.36 47.70
C MET A 74 12.49 3.36 46.53
N ALA A 75 13.48 3.38 45.63
CA ALA A 75 14.90 2.96 45.71
C ALA A 75 15.13 1.43 45.62
N ILE A 76 15.95 1.03 44.64
CA ILE A 76 16.42 -0.32 44.22
C ILE A 76 17.50 -0.86 45.20
N PRO A 77 17.92 -2.16 45.19
CA PRO A 77 19.15 -2.51 44.43
C PRO A 77 19.31 -3.98 43.91
N GLY A 78 20.23 -4.17 42.94
CA GLY A 78 21.06 -5.39 42.68
C GLY A 78 20.40 -6.54 41.90
N GLY A 79 20.97 -7.24 40.89
CA GLY A 79 22.33 -7.33 40.34
C GLY A 79 22.92 -8.75 40.54
N THR A 80 22.96 -9.62 39.51
CA THR A 80 23.93 -10.74 39.42
C THR A 80 24.09 -11.30 37.99
N HIS A 81 25.32 -11.73 37.71
CA HIS A 81 25.95 -12.14 36.45
C HIS A 81 26.00 -13.68 36.31
N TRP A 82 25.94 -14.25 35.10
CA TRP A 82 26.55 -15.56 34.78
C TRP A 82 27.08 -15.64 33.34
N ARG A 83 28.21 -16.35 33.18
CA ARG A 83 29.10 -16.46 32.00
C ARG A 83 28.85 -17.79 31.26
N VAL A 84 28.99 -17.79 29.93
CA VAL A 84 28.88 -18.98 29.05
C VAL A 84 30.27 -19.55 28.70
N LYS A 85 30.38 -20.89 28.63
CA LYS A 85 31.54 -21.67 28.16
C LYS A 85 31.42 -21.99 26.66
N ALA A 86 32.56 -21.99 25.96
CA ALA A 86 32.72 -22.40 24.56
C ALA A 86 33.23 -23.86 24.46
N ASN A 87 33.03 -24.50 23.30
CA ASN A 87 33.71 -25.74 22.89
C ASN A 87 34.15 -25.65 21.41
N PRO A 88 35.26 -26.30 21.00
CA PRO A 88 36.01 -26.00 19.77
C PRO A 88 35.88 -27.09 18.69
N PHE A 89 35.90 -26.73 17.40
CA PHE A 89 36.52 -27.50 16.31
C PHE A 89 36.65 -26.57 15.09
N GLY A 90 37.87 -26.44 14.59
CA GLY A 90 38.19 -25.72 13.36
C GLY A 90 39.04 -26.59 12.44
N VAL A 91 39.28 -26.05 11.26
CA VAL A 91 40.23 -26.49 10.22
C VAL A 91 39.66 -27.53 9.25
N VAL A 92 39.26 -27.07 8.06
CA VAL A 92 39.79 -27.43 6.72
C VAL A 92 39.03 -26.55 5.70
N ALA A 93 39.73 -26.13 4.63
CA ALA A 93 39.21 -25.47 3.42
C ALA A 93 39.13 -23.93 3.44
N ALA A 94 40.27 -23.28 3.15
CA ALA A 94 40.36 -22.26 2.08
C ALA A 94 41.80 -21.74 1.95
N SER A 95 42.75 -22.64 1.65
CA SER A 95 44.11 -22.25 1.20
C SER A 95 44.22 -22.36 -0.34
N LEU A 96 43.16 -22.02 -1.07
CA LEU A 96 43.08 -22.28 -2.51
C LEU A 96 42.42 -21.16 -3.33
N VAL A 97 42.61 -19.90 -2.91
CA VAL A 97 42.15 -18.73 -3.70
C VAL A 97 43.25 -17.65 -3.83
N SER A 98 44.52 -17.98 -3.60
CA SER A 98 45.64 -17.02 -3.77
C SER A 98 46.22 -16.97 -5.19
N GLN A 99 45.65 -17.68 -6.17
CA GLN A 99 46.10 -17.61 -7.55
C GLN A 99 44.87 -17.58 -8.44
N LEU A 100 44.46 -16.37 -8.80
CA LEU A 100 43.76 -15.97 -10.02
C LEU A 100 43.28 -14.52 -9.81
N SER A 101 44.24 -13.60 -9.69
CA SER A 101 44.00 -12.18 -9.97
C SER A 101 44.31 -11.96 -11.46
N GLY A 102 43.28 -11.70 -12.25
CA GLY A 102 43.44 -11.44 -13.67
C GLY A 102 42.12 -11.09 -14.34
N GLN A 103 41.95 -9.78 -14.57
CA GLN A 103 41.04 -9.14 -15.53
C GLN A 103 39.59 -8.78 -15.13
N GLN A 104 39.29 -7.53 -15.46
CA GLN A 104 37.99 -6.81 -15.56
C GLN A 104 37.29 -6.37 -14.26
N LYS A 105 37.73 -5.20 -13.75
CA LYS A 105 36.89 -4.29 -12.96
C LYS A 105 35.76 -3.74 -13.85
N ILE A 106 34.60 -4.39 -13.81
CA ILE A 106 33.32 -3.73 -14.08
C ILE A 106 32.91 -3.06 -12.78
N SER A 107 32.77 -1.74 -12.79
CA SER A 107 32.28 -0.97 -11.65
C SER A 107 30.82 -1.33 -11.36
N GLU A 108 30.58 -2.14 -10.34
CA GLU A 108 29.25 -2.28 -9.75
C GLU A 108 28.81 -0.93 -9.15
N PRO A 109 27.55 -0.49 -9.36
CA PRO A 109 27.02 0.65 -8.64
C PRO A 109 26.82 0.27 -7.15
N PRO A 110 27.01 1.20 -6.20
CA PRO A 110 27.03 0.86 -4.80
C PRO A 110 25.62 0.54 -4.29
N LEU A 111 25.32 -0.76 -4.13
CA LEU A 111 24.15 -1.28 -3.39
C LEU A 111 24.19 -0.96 -1.88
N SER A 112 25.18 -0.21 -1.40
CA SER A 112 25.36 0.14 0.01
C SER A 112 24.50 1.32 0.50
N GLN A 113 23.68 1.94 -0.36
CA GLN A 113 23.01 3.20 -0.04
C GLN A 113 21.81 3.08 0.95
N PHE A 114 21.44 1.88 1.40
CA PHE A 114 20.29 1.69 2.30
C PHE A 114 20.64 1.31 3.75
N ARG A 115 21.92 1.37 4.17
CA ARG A 115 22.29 1.32 5.59
C ARG A 115 22.42 2.73 6.17
N GLY A 116 21.30 3.43 6.30
CA GLY A 116 21.22 4.76 6.94
C GLY A 116 19.78 5.14 7.25
N VAL A 117 19.58 6.07 8.18
CA VAL A 117 18.26 6.71 8.38
C VAL A 117 17.90 7.40 7.06
N TYR A 118 16.86 6.93 6.37
CA TYR A 118 16.39 7.57 5.14
C TYR A 118 15.72 8.90 5.49
N LEU A 119 16.50 9.97 5.48
CA LEU A 119 15.95 11.32 5.48
C LEU A 119 15.44 11.60 4.06
N PRO A 120 14.15 11.94 3.88
CA PRO A 120 13.64 12.28 2.56
C PRO A 120 14.45 13.49 2.04
N PRO A 121 14.87 13.50 0.76
CA PRO A 121 15.53 14.66 0.18
C PRO A 121 14.56 15.86 0.19
N PRO A 122 15.08 17.10 0.18
CA PRO A 122 14.25 18.28 0.08
C PRO A 122 13.30 18.19 -1.14
N PRO A 123 12.06 18.71 -1.05
CA PRO A 123 11.14 18.71 -2.17
C PRO A 123 11.74 19.51 -3.35
N HIS A 124 11.74 18.93 -4.55
CA HIS A 124 12.19 19.65 -5.75
C HIS A 124 11.18 20.75 -6.10
N PRO A 125 11.59 21.99 -6.44
CA PRO A 125 10.65 23.01 -6.87
C PRO A 125 9.82 22.54 -8.08
N LEU A 126 8.50 22.70 -8.03
CA LEU A 126 7.66 22.39 -9.17
C LEU A 126 7.99 23.36 -10.32
N ASN A 127 8.15 22.84 -11.53
CA ASN A 127 8.32 23.69 -12.70
C ASN A 127 6.96 24.35 -13.05
N LYS A 128 6.80 25.61 -12.67
CA LYS A 128 5.57 26.38 -12.86
C LYS A 128 5.52 27.18 -14.17
N THR A 129 6.55 27.06 -15.02
CA THR A 129 6.67 27.86 -16.27
C THR A 129 5.50 27.67 -17.23
N LEU A 130 4.86 26.49 -17.20
CA LEU A 130 3.73 26.15 -18.07
C LEU A 130 2.37 26.60 -17.51
N VAL A 131 2.30 26.99 -16.24
CA VAL A 131 1.07 27.47 -15.60
C VAL A 131 0.85 28.93 -15.99
N LYS A 132 -0.20 29.19 -16.78
CA LYS A 132 -0.53 30.54 -17.26
C LYS A 132 -1.65 31.17 -16.42
N GLY A 133 -1.45 32.43 -16.03
CA GLY A 133 -2.47 33.28 -15.42
C GLY A 133 -2.63 33.11 -13.91
N GLY A 134 -3.28 34.08 -13.26
CA GLY A 134 -3.46 34.12 -11.80
C GLY A 134 -4.49 33.14 -11.23
N LYS A 135 -5.23 32.42 -12.10
CA LYS A 135 -6.32 31.50 -11.70
C LYS A 135 -5.86 30.45 -10.68
N TRP A 136 -4.61 29.99 -10.78
CA TRP A 136 -4.11 28.86 -10.01
C TRP A 136 -3.35 29.24 -8.74
N LYS A 137 -3.33 30.53 -8.37
CA LYS A 137 -2.53 31.02 -7.23
C LYS A 137 -2.90 30.33 -5.91
N ASP A 138 -4.19 30.08 -5.69
CA ASP A 138 -4.67 29.45 -4.45
C ASP A 138 -4.38 27.94 -4.42
N VAL A 139 -4.54 27.26 -5.56
CA VAL A 139 -4.19 25.84 -5.72
C VAL A 139 -2.69 25.64 -5.57
N ASP A 140 -1.87 26.52 -6.16
CA ASP A 140 -0.42 26.53 -6.03
C ASP A 140 0.03 26.67 -4.57
N SER A 141 -0.49 27.69 -3.87
CA SER A 141 -0.24 27.91 -2.43
C SER A 141 -0.65 26.69 -1.58
N THR A 142 -1.78 26.07 -1.93
CA THR A 142 -2.29 24.88 -1.26
C THR A 142 -1.37 23.68 -1.48
N GLN A 143 -0.85 23.49 -2.70
CA GLN A 143 0.10 22.42 -3.02
C GLN A 143 1.42 22.60 -2.28
N GLU A 144 2.00 23.80 -2.22
CA GLU A 144 3.23 24.02 -1.43
C GLU A 144 3.04 23.72 0.06
N LYS A 145 1.88 24.10 0.64
CA LYS A 145 1.55 23.75 2.03
C LYS A 145 1.46 22.24 2.23
N ARG A 146 0.80 21.51 1.33
CA ARG A 146 0.66 20.04 1.41
C ARG A 146 2.01 19.34 1.30
N ARG A 147 2.85 19.77 0.37
CA ARG A 147 4.20 19.21 0.15
C ARG A 147 5.12 19.45 1.34
N SER A 148 5.14 20.69 1.85
CA SER A 148 5.91 21.06 3.03
C SER A 148 5.46 20.26 4.25
N PHE A 149 4.14 20.15 4.48
CA PHE A 149 3.58 19.38 5.58
C PHE A 149 3.98 17.90 5.51
N LEU A 150 3.82 17.24 4.35
CA LEU A 150 4.17 15.83 4.18
C LEU A 150 5.68 15.60 4.42
N HIS A 151 6.52 16.49 3.88
CA HIS A 151 7.96 16.41 4.08
C HIS A 151 8.33 16.50 5.57
N ASP A 152 7.78 17.48 6.29
CA ASP A 152 8.04 17.65 7.72
C ASP A 152 7.52 16.48 8.56
N PHE A 153 6.35 15.96 8.20
CA PHE A 153 5.79 14.74 8.77
C PHE A 153 6.77 13.57 8.60
N CYS A 154 7.23 13.32 7.38
CA CYS A 154 8.10 12.20 7.06
C CYS A 154 9.50 12.32 7.69
N LYS A 155 10.06 13.54 7.77
CA LYS A 155 11.31 13.80 8.51
C LYS A 155 11.19 13.37 9.97
N LYS A 156 10.05 13.66 10.61
CA LYS A 156 9.78 13.29 12.01
C LYS A 156 9.48 11.80 12.18
N TYR A 157 8.81 11.18 11.21
CA TYR A 157 8.42 9.77 11.22
C TYR A 157 9.62 8.83 10.96
N ASN A 158 10.40 9.07 9.89
CA ASN A 158 11.55 8.24 9.51
C ASN A 158 12.67 8.29 10.56
N SER A 159 12.82 9.41 11.28
CA SER A 159 13.76 9.51 12.41
C SER A 159 13.44 8.52 13.55
N ARG A 160 12.24 7.92 13.55
CA ARG A 160 11.77 7.00 14.59
C ARG A 160 11.67 5.53 14.14
N LYS A 161 11.71 5.24 12.83
CA LYS A 161 11.57 3.88 12.29
C LYS A 161 12.48 3.65 11.08
N LYS A 162 13.21 2.53 11.07
CA LYS A 162 13.85 2.02 9.84
C LYS A 162 12.77 1.35 8.99
N LEU A 163 12.31 2.05 7.95
CA LEU A 163 11.36 1.47 7.01
C LEU A 163 12.15 0.69 5.97
N GLN A 164 12.09 -0.64 6.04
CA GLN A 164 12.75 -1.54 5.10
C GLN A 164 11.67 -2.21 4.26
N SER A 165 11.64 -1.91 2.97
CA SER A 165 10.74 -2.55 2.01
C SER A 165 11.49 -2.73 0.70
N HIS A 166 11.23 -3.83 0.00
CA HIS A 166 11.86 -4.09 -1.29
C HIS A 166 11.38 -3.07 -2.32
N LEU A 167 12.30 -2.56 -3.14
CA LEU A 167 12.02 -1.52 -4.14
C LEU A 167 10.82 -1.87 -5.04
N VAL A 168 10.74 -3.12 -5.50
CA VAL A 168 9.64 -3.62 -6.33
C VAL A 168 8.29 -3.41 -5.66
N HIS A 169 8.16 -3.71 -4.36
CA HIS A 169 6.93 -3.48 -3.61
C HIS A 169 6.63 -1.98 -3.49
N LEU A 170 7.66 -1.16 -3.21
CA LEU A 170 7.53 0.30 -3.10
C LEU A 170 6.92 0.93 -4.35
N VAL A 171 7.30 0.45 -5.54
CA VAL A 171 6.90 1.05 -6.82
C VAL A 171 5.78 0.30 -7.55
N SER A 172 5.28 -0.82 -7.02
CA SER A 172 4.23 -1.66 -7.64
C SER A 172 2.88 -0.97 -7.87
N ARG A 173 2.68 0.19 -7.24
CA ARG A 173 1.47 1.01 -7.34
C ARG A 173 1.60 2.21 -8.26
N ILE A 174 2.77 2.41 -8.85
CA ILE A 174 3.07 3.59 -9.66
C ILE A 174 2.92 3.25 -11.13
N TYR A 175 2.05 3.98 -11.83
CA TYR A 175 1.97 3.96 -13.29
C TYR A 175 2.91 4.99 -13.89
N VAL A 176 3.45 4.64 -15.06
CA VAL A 176 4.41 5.45 -15.80
C VAL A 176 3.73 6.02 -17.05
N GLU A 177 3.85 7.34 -17.22
CA GLU A 177 3.51 8.06 -18.45
C GLU A 177 4.77 8.79 -18.93
N ASP A 178 5.45 8.21 -19.92
CA ASP A 178 6.76 8.66 -20.36
C ASP A 178 6.72 9.98 -21.17
N ARG A 179 5.61 10.33 -21.85
CA ARG A 179 5.55 11.50 -22.74
C ARG A 179 5.63 12.83 -21.99
N HIS A 180 4.93 12.93 -20.85
CA HIS A 180 4.94 14.11 -19.98
C HIS A 180 5.77 13.87 -18.71
N LYS A 181 6.50 12.74 -18.64
CA LYS A 181 7.35 12.34 -17.52
C LYS A 181 6.60 12.34 -16.19
N VAL A 182 5.50 11.60 -16.12
CA VAL A 182 4.64 11.49 -14.94
C VAL A 182 4.73 10.11 -14.31
N LEU A 183 4.84 10.09 -12.99
CA LEU A 183 4.65 8.90 -12.16
C LEU A 183 3.41 9.10 -11.29
N TYR A 184 2.39 8.26 -11.48
CA TYR A 184 1.13 8.33 -10.75
C TYR A 184 0.98 7.13 -9.82
N CYS A 185 0.96 7.36 -8.50
CA CYS A 185 0.64 6.29 -7.56
C CYS A 185 -0.88 6.08 -7.45
N GLU A 186 -1.34 4.87 -7.74
CA GLU A 186 -2.75 4.51 -7.66
C GLU A 186 -3.17 4.24 -6.22
N VAL A 187 -3.97 5.15 -5.70
CA VAL A 187 -4.77 4.98 -4.48
C VAL A 187 -6.22 4.65 -4.89
N PRO A 188 -6.69 3.41 -4.69
CA PRO A 188 -8.07 3.06 -4.97
C PRO A 188 -9.04 3.93 -4.19
N LYS A 189 -10.18 4.24 -4.83
CA LYS A 189 -11.27 5.09 -4.28
C LYS A 189 -10.93 6.57 -4.09
N ALA A 190 -9.80 7.02 -4.62
CA ALA A 190 -9.40 8.43 -4.72
C ALA A 190 -9.39 8.93 -6.19
N GLY A 191 -10.33 8.46 -7.02
CA GLY A 191 -10.44 8.86 -8.43
C GLY A 191 -9.52 8.11 -9.40
N CYS A 192 -8.97 6.97 -8.98
CA CYS A 192 -7.96 6.21 -9.73
C CYS A 192 -8.37 5.80 -11.15
N SER A 193 -9.63 5.41 -11.39
CA SER A 193 -10.07 5.03 -12.74
C SER A 193 -9.98 6.20 -13.71
N ASN A 194 -10.41 7.40 -13.29
CA ASN A 194 -10.35 8.59 -14.13
C ASN A 194 -8.90 9.07 -14.31
N TRP A 195 -8.04 8.91 -13.31
CA TRP A 195 -6.60 9.16 -13.48
C TRP A 195 -5.98 8.24 -14.52
N LYS A 196 -6.27 6.94 -14.49
CA LYS A 196 -5.80 6.02 -15.52
C LYS A 196 -6.29 6.40 -16.92
N ARG A 197 -7.55 6.81 -17.08
CA ARG A 197 -8.06 7.36 -18.35
C ARG A 197 -7.26 8.58 -18.81
N VAL A 198 -6.96 9.49 -17.89
CA VAL A 198 -6.13 10.66 -18.17
C VAL A 198 -4.73 10.23 -18.63
N LEU A 199 -4.08 9.28 -17.97
CA LEU A 199 -2.77 8.76 -18.40
C LEU A 199 -2.84 8.11 -19.79
N MET A 200 -3.94 7.40 -20.11
CA MET A 200 -4.18 6.84 -21.44
C MET A 200 -4.45 7.90 -22.53
N VAL A 201 -4.94 9.08 -22.17
CA VAL A 201 -5.04 10.18 -23.13
C VAL A 201 -3.68 10.87 -23.28
N LEU A 202 -2.95 11.10 -22.18
CA LEU A 202 -1.62 11.71 -22.19
C LEU A 202 -0.60 10.90 -23.00
N ASN A 203 -0.63 9.58 -22.89
CA ASN A 203 0.26 8.71 -23.67
C ASN A 203 -0.20 8.52 -25.13
N GLY A 204 -1.31 9.14 -25.53
CA GLY A 204 -1.86 9.10 -26.89
C GLY A 204 -2.59 7.81 -27.27
N LEU A 205 -3.01 6.99 -26.31
CA LEU A 205 -3.81 5.79 -26.58
C LEU A 205 -5.29 6.10 -26.86
N ALA A 206 -5.78 7.27 -26.44
CA ALA A 206 -7.15 7.70 -26.69
C ALA A 206 -7.24 9.22 -26.92
N ALA A 207 -8.21 9.66 -27.72
CA ALA A 207 -8.46 11.09 -27.95
C ALA A 207 -9.20 11.77 -26.78
N SER A 208 -9.97 10.99 -26.01
CA SER A 208 -10.79 11.48 -24.91
C SER A 208 -10.95 10.43 -23.83
N ALA A 209 -10.95 10.85 -22.58
CA ALA A 209 -11.19 9.97 -21.44
C ALA A 209 -12.64 9.44 -21.40
N HIS A 210 -13.59 10.11 -22.04
CA HIS A 210 -14.99 9.70 -22.08
C HIS A 210 -15.23 8.41 -22.87
N ASN A 211 -14.33 8.06 -23.79
CA ASN A 211 -14.49 6.90 -24.68
C ASN A 211 -13.79 5.64 -24.14
N ILE A 212 -13.24 5.69 -22.93
CA ILE A 212 -12.47 4.60 -22.35
C ILE A 212 -13.34 3.88 -21.31
N SER A 213 -13.63 2.60 -21.55
CA SER A 213 -14.49 1.81 -20.67
C SER A 213 -13.84 1.52 -19.32
N HIS A 214 -14.62 1.02 -18.35
CA HIS A 214 -14.06 0.55 -17.07
C HIS A 214 -13.06 -0.59 -17.30
N ASP A 215 -13.37 -1.50 -18.21
CA ASP A 215 -12.57 -2.70 -18.41
C ASP A 215 -11.23 -2.38 -19.08
N ASP A 216 -11.20 -1.44 -20.02
CA ASP A 216 -9.94 -0.97 -20.63
C ASP A 216 -8.99 -0.40 -19.57
N VAL A 217 -9.54 0.37 -18.63
CA VAL A 217 -8.79 1.03 -17.56
C VAL A 217 -8.18 0.03 -16.56
N HIS A 218 -8.90 -1.04 -16.25
CA HIS A 218 -8.51 -1.96 -15.17
C HIS A 218 -7.88 -3.27 -15.66
N TYR A 219 -8.26 -3.74 -16.85
CA TYR A 219 -7.90 -5.06 -17.36
C TYR A 219 -7.18 -5.03 -18.72
N GLY A 220 -7.24 -3.90 -19.45
CA GLY A 220 -6.64 -3.76 -20.78
C GLY A 220 -5.10 -3.75 -20.82
N LYS A 221 -4.42 -3.69 -19.66
CA LYS A 221 -2.94 -3.64 -19.54
C LYS A 221 -2.27 -2.51 -20.37
N HIS A 222 -3.01 -1.45 -20.67
CA HIS A 222 -2.57 -0.32 -21.49
C HIS A 222 -1.52 0.58 -20.82
N LEU A 223 -1.46 0.59 -19.49
CA LEU A 223 -0.55 1.42 -18.71
C LEU A 223 0.53 0.55 -18.07
N ARG A 224 1.79 0.92 -18.27
CA ARG A 224 2.91 0.26 -17.62
C ARG A 224 3.05 0.74 -16.18
N LYS A 225 3.39 -0.20 -15.30
CA LYS A 225 3.75 0.09 -13.92
C LYS A 225 5.26 0.17 -13.77
N LEU A 226 5.73 0.95 -12.80
CA LEU A 226 7.14 1.22 -12.61
C LEU A 226 7.93 -0.04 -12.21
N ASP A 227 7.30 -0.97 -11.50
CA ASP A 227 7.87 -2.29 -11.17
C ASP A 227 8.10 -3.21 -12.40
N SER A 228 7.59 -2.85 -13.57
CA SER A 228 7.82 -3.58 -14.83
C SER A 228 9.09 -3.15 -15.59
N TYR A 229 9.86 -2.21 -15.06
CA TYR A 229 11.10 -1.70 -15.66
C TYR A 229 12.32 -2.28 -14.94
N ASP A 230 13.49 -2.22 -15.59
CA ASP A 230 14.74 -2.60 -14.92
C ASP A 230 15.12 -1.59 -13.81
N LEU A 231 16.06 -1.97 -12.94
CA LEU A 231 16.46 -1.13 -11.80
C LEU A 231 16.97 0.25 -12.23
N LYS A 232 17.75 0.33 -13.30
CA LYS A 232 18.32 1.60 -13.79
C LYS A 232 17.19 2.51 -14.25
N GLU A 233 16.26 1.98 -15.03
CA GLU A 233 15.08 2.67 -15.52
C GLU A 233 14.14 3.13 -14.40
N ILE A 234 13.96 2.32 -13.35
CA ILE A 234 13.20 2.71 -12.16
C ILE A 234 13.84 3.93 -11.50
N TYR A 235 15.15 3.89 -11.23
CA TYR A 235 15.85 5.01 -10.60
C TYR A 235 15.86 6.26 -11.47
N THR A 236 16.08 6.12 -12.78
CA THR A 236 16.03 7.25 -13.71
C THR A 236 14.67 7.95 -13.63
N ARG A 237 13.56 7.21 -13.67
CA ARG A 237 12.21 7.79 -13.62
C ARG A 237 11.90 8.39 -12.24
N LEU A 238 12.23 7.70 -11.15
CA LEU A 238 12.05 8.25 -9.79
C LEU A 238 12.77 9.59 -9.62
N ASN A 239 13.95 9.76 -10.24
CA ASN A 239 14.75 10.98 -10.13
C ASN A 239 14.35 12.10 -11.11
N THR A 240 13.74 11.76 -12.27
CA THR A 240 13.54 12.73 -13.36
C THR A 240 12.07 13.03 -13.69
N TYR A 241 11.13 12.22 -13.21
CA TYR A 241 9.70 12.35 -13.53
C TYR A 241 8.96 13.02 -12.38
N THR A 242 7.91 13.79 -12.69
CA THR A 242 7.02 14.39 -11.70
C THR A 242 6.17 13.30 -11.06
N LYS A 243 6.32 13.11 -9.74
CA LYS A 243 5.62 12.11 -8.95
C LYS A 243 4.35 12.70 -8.34
N THR A 244 3.20 12.09 -8.62
CA THR A 244 1.91 12.57 -8.13
C THR A 244 1.12 11.49 -7.40
N ILE A 245 0.42 11.89 -6.35
CA ILE A 245 -0.51 11.05 -5.59
C ILE A 245 -1.80 11.83 -5.36
N PHE A 246 -2.93 11.14 -5.49
CA PHE A 246 -4.24 11.66 -5.14
C PHE A 246 -4.78 10.84 -3.98
N VAL A 247 -5.08 11.51 -2.87
CA VAL A 247 -5.58 10.90 -1.64
C VAL A 247 -7.01 11.33 -1.37
N ARG A 248 -7.64 10.67 -0.41
CA ARG A 248 -9.01 10.94 0.02
C ARG A 248 -9.09 10.78 1.52
N ASP A 249 -10.03 11.46 2.17
CA ASP A 249 -10.35 11.22 3.57
C ASP A 249 -10.46 9.70 3.83
N PRO A 250 -9.75 9.15 4.83
CA PRO A 250 -9.70 7.71 5.04
C PRO A 250 -11.07 7.04 5.26
N MET A 251 -12.01 7.66 5.99
CA MET A 251 -13.35 7.09 6.18
C MET A 251 -14.19 7.19 4.90
N GLU A 252 -14.14 8.30 4.17
CA GLU A 252 -14.81 8.38 2.87
C GLU A 252 -14.28 7.34 1.88
N ARG A 253 -12.96 7.10 1.90
CA ARG A 253 -12.31 6.09 1.05
C ARG A 253 -12.77 4.68 1.43
N LEU A 254 -12.83 4.37 2.72
CA LEU A 254 -13.30 3.09 3.25
C LEU A 254 -14.76 2.81 2.90
N VAL A 255 -15.65 3.77 3.15
CA VAL A 255 -17.08 3.65 2.79
C VAL A 255 -17.23 3.53 1.29
N SER A 256 -16.49 4.31 0.50
CA SER A 256 -16.50 4.17 -0.97
C SER A 256 -16.03 2.78 -1.44
N ALA A 257 -15.11 2.14 -0.72
CA ALA A 257 -14.69 0.76 -1.00
C ALA A 257 -15.82 -0.23 -0.70
N PHE A 258 -16.43 -0.14 0.48
CA PHE A 258 -17.54 -1.00 0.86
C PHE A 258 -18.70 -0.93 -0.14
N ARG A 259 -19.16 0.30 -0.44
CA ARG A 259 -20.27 0.55 -1.37
C ARG A 259 -20.02 -0.03 -2.76
N ASP A 260 -18.82 0.12 -3.28
CA ASP A 260 -18.46 -0.41 -4.60
C ASP A 260 -18.34 -1.95 -4.62
N LYS A 261 -17.93 -2.57 -3.52
CA LYS A 261 -17.63 -4.01 -3.49
C LYS A 261 -18.76 -4.90 -2.99
N PHE A 262 -19.68 -4.36 -2.18
CA PHE A 262 -20.65 -5.17 -1.45
C PHE A 262 -22.12 -4.74 -1.58
N GLU A 263 -22.42 -3.53 -2.06
CA GLU A 263 -23.82 -3.07 -2.21
C GLU A 263 -24.44 -3.44 -3.55
N HIS A 264 -23.61 -3.78 -4.53
CA HIS A 264 -24.03 -4.14 -5.88
C HIS A 264 -23.54 -5.53 -6.24
N PRO A 265 -24.23 -6.27 -7.13
CA PRO A 265 -23.76 -7.58 -7.59
C PRO A 265 -22.29 -7.54 -8.04
N ASN A 266 -21.46 -8.37 -7.40
CA ASN A 266 -20.03 -8.43 -7.67
C ASN A 266 -19.55 -9.89 -7.77
N SER A 267 -19.09 -10.28 -8.96
CA SER A 267 -18.69 -11.66 -9.26
C SER A 267 -17.41 -12.12 -8.58
N TYR A 268 -16.58 -11.20 -8.07
CA TYR A 268 -15.34 -11.52 -7.38
C TYR A 268 -15.46 -11.29 -5.87
N TYR A 269 -15.90 -10.11 -5.45
CA TYR A 269 -15.89 -9.73 -4.04
C TYR A 269 -16.94 -10.49 -3.23
N HIS A 270 -18.13 -10.78 -3.77
CA HIS A 270 -19.12 -11.54 -3.01
C HIS A 270 -18.66 -12.99 -2.77
N PRO A 271 -18.20 -13.74 -3.79
CA PRO A 271 -17.75 -15.11 -3.54
C PRO A 271 -16.50 -15.23 -2.68
N VAL A 272 -15.52 -14.34 -2.86
CA VAL A 272 -14.22 -14.42 -2.17
C VAL A 272 -14.30 -13.81 -0.77
N PHE A 273 -14.74 -12.55 -0.66
CA PHE A 273 -14.76 -11.82 0.60
C PHE A 273 -16.12 -11.96 1.29
N GLY A 274 -17.21 -11.74 0.57
CA GLY A 274 -18.54 -11.66 1.17
C GLY A 274 -18.96 -12.94 1.89
N LYS A 275 -18.73 -14.11 1.27
CA LYS A 275 -18.98 -15.41 1.92
C LYS A 275 -18.17 -15.57 3.19
N ALA A 276 -16.88 -15.25 3.15
CA ALA A 276 -15.98 -15.41 4.27
C ALA A 276 -16.35 -14.47 5.44
N ILE A 277 -16.71 -13.22 5.13
CA ILE A 277 -17.17 -12.23 6.10
C ILE A 277 -18.48 -12.70 6.74
N ILE A 278 -19.49 -13.03 5.93
CA ILE A 278 -20.80 -13.46 6.44
C ILE A 278 -20.66 -14.71 7.29
N LYS A 279 -19.91 -15.71 6.82
CA LYS A 279 -19.71 -16.97 7.54
C LYS A 279 -19.09 -16.77 8.93
N LYS A 280 -18.16 -15.82 9.07
CA LYS A 280 -17.44 -15.60 10.33
C LYS A 280 -18.16 -14.65 11.29
N TYR A 281 -18.75 -13.57 10.77
CA TYR A 281 -19.22 -12.45 11.61
C TYR A 281 -20.76 -12.36 11.73
N ARG A 282 -21.53 -13.02 10.86
CA ARG A 282 -23.00 -12.98 10.92
C ARG A 282 -23.55 -14.16 11.72
N HIS A 283 -24.16 -13.86 12.87
CA HIS A 283 -24.93 -14.84 13.62
C HIS A 283 -26.21 -15.23 12.86
N ASN A 284 -26.54 -16.53 12.83
CA ASN A 284 -27.72 -17.08 12.13
C ASN A 284 -27.83 -16.62 10.66
N ALA A 285 -26.72 -16.65 9.92
CA ALA A 285 -26.73 -16.32 8.50
C ALA A 285 -27.65 -17.26 7.71
N ASN A 286 -28.52 -16.69 6.87
CA ASN A 286 -29.36 -17.50 5.98
C ASN A 286 -28.50 -18.22 4.92
N GLU A 287 -29.01 -19.34 4.42
CA GLU A 287 -28.28 -20.22 3.51
C GLU A 287 -27.91 -19.52 2.19
N GLU A 288 -28.79 -18.66 1.68
CA GLU A 288 -28.55 -17.90 0.45
C GLU A 288 -27.37 -16.93 0.59
N ALA A 289 -27.27 -16.20 1.71
CA ALA A 289 -26.18 -15.28 2.00
C ALA A 289 -24.85 -16.03 2.15
N LEU A 290 -24.87 -17.23 2.77
CA LEU A 290 -23.69 -18.09 2.86
C LEU A 290 -23.28 -18.64 1.48
N LYS A 291 -24.24 -18.96 0.62
CA LYS A 291 -24.02 -19.50 -0.72
C LYS A 291 -23.56 -18.45 -1.72
N THR A 292 -24.03 -17.21 -1.62
CA THR A 292 -23.75 -16.13 -2.58
C THR A 292 -22.67 -15.18 -2.10
N GLY A 293 -22.59 -14.94 -0.78
CA GLY A 293 -21.78 -13.88 -0.19
C GLY A 293 -22.38 -12.48 -0.37
N SER A 294 -23.63 -12.38 -0.82
CA SER A 294 -24.33 -11.12 -1.04
C SER A 294 -24.86 -10.52 0.26
N GLY A 295 -25.01 -9.20 0.28
CA GLY A 295 -25.64 -8.47 1.38
C GLY A 295 -24.79 -8.40 2.64
N VAL A 296 -23.46 -8.36 2.51
CA VAL A 296 -22.54 -8.05 3.63
C VAL A 296 -22.95 -6.72 4.26
N LYS A 297 -23.06 -6.66 5.58
CA LYS A 297 -23.35 -5.41 6.30
C LYS A 297 -22.07 -4.64 6.57
N PHE A 298 -22.16 -3.31 6.66
CA PHE A 298 -20.97 -2.49 6.91
C PHE A 298 -20.28 -2.85 8.23
N LYS A 299 -21.05 -3.07 9.29
CA LYS A 299 -20.52 -3.55 10.58
C LYS A 299 -19.72 -4.85 10.46
N GLU A 300 -20.21 -5.82 9.69
CA GLU A 300 -19.51 -7.10 9.48
C GLU A 300 -18.20 -6.90 8.70
N PHE A 301 -18.21 -5.97 7.73
CA PHE A 301 -17.00 -5.57 7.01
C PHE A 301 -15.98 -4.86 7.92
N ILE A 302 -16.41 -4.03 8.87
CA ILE A 302 -15.51 -3.42 9.86
C ILE A 302 -14.92 -4.45 10.80
N GLN A 303 -15.72 -5.41 11.28
CA GLN A 303 -15.22 -6.52 12.10
C GLN A 303 -14.16 -7.33 11.35
N TYR A 304 -14.40 -7.62 10.07
CA TYR A 304 -13.41 -8.20 9.17
C TYR A 304 -12.13 -7.34 9.04
N LEU A 305 -12.28 -6.02 8.85
CA LEU A 305 -11.16 -5.11 8.66
C LEU A 305 -10.28 -5.01 9.90
N LEU A 306 -10.85 -5.13 11.10
CA LEU A 306 -10.13 -5.00 12.38
C LEU A 306 -9.62 -6.33 12.92
N ASP A 307 -10.06 -7.46 12.37
CA ASP A 307 -9.64 -8.79 12.81
C ASP A 307 -8.20 -9.12 12.39
N SER A 308 -7.33 -9.43 13.35
CA SER A 308 -5.95 -9.88 13.09
C SER A 308 -5.89 -11.27 12.44
N HIS A 309 -6.91 -12.08 12.62
CA HIS A 309 -7.09 -13.42 12.05
C HIS A 309 -8.22 -13.44 11.01
N ARG A 310 -8.40 -12.33 10.29
CA ARG A 310 -9.37 -12.18 9.20
C ARG A 310 -9.31 -13.37 8.23
N PRO A 311 -10.47 -13.86 7.75
CA PRO A 311 -10.54 -15.07 6.93
C PRO A 311 -10.00 -14.88 5.50
N VAL A 312 -9.83 -13.64 5.04
CA VAL A 312 -9.27 -13.29 3.73
C VAL A 312 -8.27 -12.15 3.94
N GLY A 313 -7.20 -12.11 3.16
CA GLY A 313 -6.13 -11.12 3.28
C GLY A 313 -6.58 -9.67 3.04
N MET A 314 -5.66 -8.74 3.28
CA MET A 314 -5.90 -7.32 3.00
C MET A 314 -6.08 -7.06 1.50
N ASP A 315 -7.06 -6.23 1.13
CA ASP A 315 -7.27 -5.79 -0.25
C ASP A 315 -6.84 -4.33 -0.40
N ILE A 316 -6.31 -4.00 -1.58
CA ILE A 316 -5.83 -2.66 -1.92
C ILE A 316 -6.89 -1.56 -1.77
N HIS A 317 -8.19 -1.88 -1.87
CA HIS A 317 -9.27 -0.91 -1.78
C HIS A 317 -9.47 -0.35 -0.38
N TRP A 318 -9.08 -1.09 0.66
CA TRP A 318 -9.16 -0.66 2.06
C TRP A 318 -7.79 -0.69 2.77
N GLU A 319 -6.69 -0.96 2.07
CA GLU A 319 -5.33 -0.84 2.63
C GLU A 319 -4.89 0.62 2.81
N GLN A 320 -4.12 0.95 3.86
CA GLN A 320 -3.66 2.32 4.13
C GLN A 320 -2.84 2.92 2.99
N VAL A 321 -3.04 4.20 2.70
CA VAL A 321 -2.29 4.95 1.67
C VAL A 321 -0.80 4.95 1.98
N SER A 322 -0.44 5.07 3.27
CA SER A 322 0.94 4.98 3.75
C SER A 322 1.64 3.65 3.41
N LYS A 323 0.88 2.57 3.20
CA LYS A 323 1.39 1.27 2.74
C LYS A 323 1.24 1.03 1.24
N LEU A 324 0.26 1.66 0.59
CA LEU A 324 0.07 1.55 -0.86
C LEU A 324 1.14 2.31 -1.64
N CYS A 325 1.45 3.54 -1.20
CA CYS A 325 2.22 4.49 -1.99
C CYS A 325 3.49 4.98 -1.29
N TYR A 326 3.76 4.52 -0.06
CA TYR A 326 4.95 4.85 0.74
C TYR A 326 5.42 6.32 0.66
N PRO A 327 4.59 7.32 1.03
CA PRO A 327 4.91 8.74 0.83
C PRO A 327 6.14 9.26 1.60
N CYS A 328 6.62 8.52 2.59
CA CYS A 328 7.87 8.84 3.29
C CYS A 328 9.12 8.16 2.71
N LEU A 329 8.97 7.27 1.72
CA LEU A 329 10.07 6.68 0.94
C LEU A 329 10.09 7.18 -0.51
N ILE A 330 8.96 7.68 -1.01
CA ILE A 330 8.81 8.24 -2.34
C ILE A 330 8.47 9.71 -2.18
N ASN A 331 9.37 10.58 -2.64
CA ASN A 331 9.18 12.02 -2.58
C ASN A 331 8.16 12.47 -3.65
N TYR A 332 6.88 12.60 -3.27
CA TYR A 332 5.84 13.06 -4.18
C TYR A 332 5.95 14.56 -4.44
N ASP A 333 5.98 14.92 -5.72
CA ASP A 333 6.06 16.30 -6.19
C ASP A 333 4.69 16.98 -6.11
N PHE A 334 3.59 16.24 -6.24
CA PHE A 334 2.22 16.76 -6.22
C PHE A 334 1.29 15.91 -5.35
N ILE A 335 0.47 16.55 -4.50
CA ILE A 335 -0.44 15.87 -3.56
C ILE A 335 -1.86 16.41 -3.77
N GLY A 336 -2.61 15.72 -4.61
CA GLY A 336 -4.02 16.02 -4.83
C GLY A 336 -4.91 15.42 -3.75
N LYS A 337 -6.04 16.09 -3.47
CA LYS A 337 -7.07 15.60 -2.56
C LYS A 337 -8.37 15.36 -3.32
N PHE A 338 -9.08 14.28 -3.02
CA PHE A 338 -10.33 13.94 -3.68
C PHE A 338 -11.40 15.00 -3.44
N GLU A 339 -11.34 15.66 -2.28
CA GLU A 339 -12.24 16.74 -1.89
C GLU A 339 -12.09 17.98 -2.80
N THR A 340 -10.90 18.18 -3.38
CA THR A 340 -10.56 19.25 -4.33
C THR A 340 -10.13 18.69 -5.69
N LEU A 341 -10.62 17.49 -6.05
CA LEU A 341 -10.05 16.67 -7.12
C LEU A 341 -9.99 17.38 -8.47
N GLU A 342 -11.07 18.03 -8.86
CA GLU A 342 -11.15 18.68 -10.17
C GLU A 342 -10.13 19.81 -10.31
N GLU A 343 -10.03 20.67 -9.29
CA GLU A 343 -9.12 21.81 -9.29
C GLU A 343 -7.67 21.35 -9.25
N ASP A 344 -7.34 20.43 -8.33
CA ASP A 344 -6.01 19.84 -8.20
C ASP A 344 -5.59 19.14 -9.49
N ALA A 345 -6.47 18.33 -10.08
CA ALA A 345 -6.17 17.56 -11.28
C ALA A 345 -5.94 18.45 -12.49
N ASN A 346 -6.80 19.45 -12.70
CA ASN A 346 -6.67 20.36 -13.85
C ASN A 346 -5.46 21.30 -13.71
N TYR A 347 -5.09 21.69 -12.47
CA TYR A 347 -3.84 22.40 -12.21
C TYR A 347 -2.63 21.50 -12.49
N PHE A 348 -2.63 20.25 -12.01
CA PHE A 348 -1.57 19.28 -12.29
C PHE A 348 -1.37 19.04 -13.79
N LEU A 349 -2.47 18.93 -14.55
CA LEU A 349 -2.41 18.77 -16.00
C LEU A 349 -1.71 19.95 -16.68
N GLN A 350 -1.95 21.19 -16.24
CA GLN A 350 -1.20 22.34 -16.75
C GLN A 350 0.28 22.31 -16.36
N LEU A 351 0.57 21.90 -15.12
CA LEU A 351 1.93 21.82 -14.60
C LEU A 351 2.81 20.87 -15.46
N VAL A 352 2.26 19.74 -15.88
CA VAL A 352 2.98 18.73 -16.69
C VAL A 352 2.93 19.00 -18.19
N GLY A 353 2.33 20.11 -18.63
CA GLY A 353 2.22 20.47 -20.04
C GLY A 353 1.25 19.59 -20.83
N ALA A 354 0.20 19.08 -20.19
CA ALA A 354 -0.85 18.34 -20.87
C ALA A 354 -1.56 19.23 -21.92
N PRO A 355 -2.16 18.63 -22.97
CA PRO A 355 -2.94 19.38 -23.96
C PRO A 355 -4.06 20.21 -23.30
N ASP A 356 -4.23 21.47 -23.70
CA ASP A 356 -5.19 22.41 -23.07
C ASP A 356 -6.64 21.90 -23.01
N LYS A 357 -7.03 21.08 -24.01
CA LYS A 357 -8.36 20.47 -24.12
C LYS A 357 -8.57 19.29 -23.16
N LEU A 358 -7.49 18.67 -22.67
CA LEU A 358 -7.60 17.59 -21.69
C LEU A 358 -7.96 18.17 -20.32
N LYS A 359 -9.08 17.72 -19.79
CA LYS A 359 -9.54 18.03 -18.43
C LYS A 359 -9.80 16.75 -17.67
N PHE A 360 -9.72 16.85 -16.34
CA PHE A 360 -10.04 15.71 -15.49
C PHE A 360 -11.52 15.30 -15.66
N PRO A 361 -11.83 14.02 -15.90
CA PRO A 361 -13.21 13.60 -16.13
C PRO A 361 -14.08 13.69 -14.86
N LYS A 362 -15.27 14.28 -15.00
CA LYS A 362 -16.23 14.47 -13.89
C LYS A 362 -17.23 13.33 -13.72
N PHE A 363 -17.29 12.38 -14.64
CA PHE A 363 -18.25 11.28 -14.54
C PHE A 363 -17.82 10.25 -13.50
N LYS A 364 -18.80 9.54 -12.94
CA LYS A 364 -18.58 8.43 -12.01
C LYS A 364 -18.47 7.14 -12.82
N ASP A 365 -17.39 6.39 -12.58
CA ASP A 365 -16.98 5.23 -13.37
C ASP A 365 -17.96 4.04 -13.27
N ARG A 366 -18.20 3.57 -12.05
CA ARG A 366 -19.17 2.51 -11.75
C ARG A 366 -20.32 3.05 -10.91
N HIS A 367 -21.49 2.43 -11.03
CA HIS A 367 -22.68 2.78 -10.24
C HIS A 367 -22.97 4.28 -10.35
N SER A 368 -23.00 4.78 -11.60
CA SER A 368 -23.01 6.20 -11.93
C SER A 368 -24.29 6.92 -11.50
N SER A 369 -25.38 6.17 -11.33
CA SER A 369 -26.65 6.64 -10.78
C SER A 369 -26.58 6.96 -9.28
N ASP A 370 -25.70 6.29 -8.54
CA ASP A 370 -25.64 6.47 -7.10
C ASP A 370 -24.93 7.77 -6.74
N GLU A 371 -25.37 8.40 -5.66
CA GLU A 371 -24.66 9.54 -5.09
C GLU A 371 -23.18 9.20 -4.79
N ARG A 372 -22.33 10.23 -4.82
CA ARG A 372 -20.94 10.08 -4.40
C ARG A 372 -20.89 9.93 -2.89
N THR A 373 -19.99 9.06 -2.41
CA THR A 373 -19.65 9.02 -0.99
C THR A 373 -19.18 10.42 -0.57
N SER A 374 -19.73 10.93 0.52
CA SER A 374 -19.42 12.23 1.11
C SER A 374 -19.34 12.06 2.63
N ALA A 375 -18.88 13.08 3.34
CA ALA A 375 -18.89 13.08 4.81
C ALA A 375 -20.28 12.74 5.40
N GLU A 376 -21.37 13.20 4.79
CA GLU A 376 -22.73 12.89 5.28
C GLU A 376 -23.08 11.41 5.10
N VAL A 377 -22.77 10.86 3.92
CA VAL A 377 -22.92 9.41 3.68
C VAL A 377 -22.12 8.63 4.72
N VAL A 378 -20.85 9.00 4.95
CA VAL A 378 -19.99 8.35 5.95
C VAL A 378 -20.64 8.35 7.33
N ARG A 379 -21.21 9.47 7.77
CA ARG A 379 -21.91 9.53 9.08
C ARG A 379 -23.02 8.49 9.18
N GLN A 380 -23.77 8.23 8.11
CA GLN A 380 -24.83 7.22 8.14
C GLN A 380 -24.28 5.81 8.37
N TYR A 381 -23.17 5.43 7.72
CA TYR A 381 -22.51 4.14 7.97
C TYR A 381 -21.89 4.06 9.38
N LEU A 382 -21.30 5.15 9.87
CA LEU A 382 -20.70 5.18 11.20
C LEU A 382 -21.73 5.07 12.34
N LYS A 383 -23.01 5.36 12.10
CA LYS A 383 -24.11 5.12 13.05
C LYS A 383 -24.36 3.63 13.31
N GLU A 384 -23.99 2.75 12.38
CA GLU A 384 -24.14 1.30 12.56
C GLU A 384 -23.11 0.70 13.53
N LEU A 385 -22.04 1.45 13.83
CA LEU A 385 -20.91 1.00 14.62
C LEU A 385 -21.02 1.44 16.09
N SER A 386 -20.42 0.68 16.99
CA SER A 386 -20.17 1.14 18.37
C SER A 386 -19.13 2.26 18.40
N GLU A 387 -19.04 2.99 19.53
CA GLU A 387 -17.98 3.99 19.71
C GLU A 387 -16.58 3.37 19.63
N GLU A 388 -16.41 2.18 20.18
CA GLU A 388 -15.17 1.42 20.11
C GLU A 388 -14.83 1.01 18.68
N GLU A 389 -15.78 0.47 17.91
CA GLU A 389 -15.58 0.11 16.51
C GLU A 389 -15.18 1.33 15.68
N ARG A 390 -15.80 2.49 15.91
CA ARG A 390 -15.40 3.76 15.26
C ARG A 390 -13.98 4.17 15.61
N GLN A 391 -13.62 4.12 16.90
CA GLN A 391 -12.28 4.51 17.35
C GLN A 391 -11.21 3.58 16.79
N LEU A 392 -11.42 2.26 16.83
CA LEU A 392 -10.49 1.28 16.28
C LEU A 392 -10.35 1.43 14.75
N THR A 393 -11.44 1.74 14.05
CA THR A 393 -11.40 2.00 12.61
C THR A 393 -10.62 3.29 12.29
N TYR A 394 -10.79 4.34 13.10
CA TYR A 394 -9.95 5.54 13.00
C TYR A 394 -8.48 5.23 13.27
N ASP A 395 -8.19 4.48 14.34
CA ASP A 395 -6.82 4.10 14.73
C ASP A 395 -6.13 3.28 13.63
N PHE A 396 -6.87 2.41 12.94
CA PHE A 396 -6.38 1.64 11.78
C PHE A 396 -5.89 2.55 10.64
N TYR A 397 -6.51 3.72 10.42
CA TYR A 397 -6.10 4.71 9.42
C TYR A 397 -5.38 5.92 9.99
N TYR A 398 -5.05 5.92 11.29
CA TYR A 398 -4.55 7.10 12.00
C TYR A 398 -3.32 7.72 11.35
N LEU A 399 -2.42 6.87 10.83
CA LEU A 399 -1.23 7.33 10.14
C LEU A 399 -1.57 8.15 8.88
N ASP A 400 -2.57 7.74 8.10
CA ASP A 400 -2.99 8.45 6.89
C ASP A 400 -3.67 9.79 7.25
N TYR A 401 -4.46 9.81 8.34
CA TYR A 401 -5.04 11.04 8.88
C TYR A 401 -3.96 12.07 9.21
N LEU A 402 -2.94 11.65 9.97
CA LEU A 402 -1.83 12.52 10.32
C LEU A 402 -0.99 12.92 9.11
N MET A 403 -0.64 11.97 8.24
CA MET A 403 0.27 12.17 7.12
C MET A 403 -0.27 13.16 6.08
N PHE A 404 -1.57 13.18 5.85
CA PHE A 404 -2.22 14.05 4.87
C PHE A 404 -3.02 15.20 5.49
N ASN A 405 -2.82 15.47 6.79
CA ASN A 405 -3.49 16.53 7.53
C ASN A 405 -5.02 16.51 7.35
N TYR A 406 -5.62 15.33 7.51
CA TYR A 406 -7.07 15.20 7.59
C TYR A 406 -7.53 15.38 9.04
N THR A 407 -8.71 15.94 9.22
CA THR A 407 -9.36 16.02 10.52
C THR A 407 -10.02 14.70 10.86
N SER A 408 -10.01 14.31 12.13
CA SER A 408 -10.79 13.16 12.60
C SER A 408 -12.26 13.28 12.15
N PRO A 409 -12.91 12.18 11.74
CA PRO A 409 -14.32 12.21 11.36
C PRO A 409 -15.16 12.70 12.55
N ALA A 410 -16.06 13.66 12.28
CA ALA A 410 -17.08 14.07 13.24
C ALA A 410 -18.18 13.00 13.23
N VAL A 411 -18.38 12.33 14.36
CA VAL A 411 -19.46 11.35 14.58
C VAL A 411 -20.72 12.07 15.01
#